data_AF-A0A914RSH2-F1
#
_entry.id   AF-A0A914RSH2-F1
#
_cell.length_a   1.000
_cell.length_b   1.000
_cell.length_c   1.000
_cell.angle_alpha   90.00
_cell.angle_beta   90.00
_cell.angle_gamma   90.00
#
_symmetry.space_group_name_H-M   'P 1'
#
loop_
_entity.id
_entity.type
_entity.pdbx_description
1 polymer ?
#
loop_
_entity_poly.entity_id
_entity_poly.type
_entity_poly.pdbx_seq_one_letter_code
_entity_poly.pdbx_strand_id
1 'polypeptide(L)' 'MIKVDEAMANRPHIVDGKTVDPKRAVPRDASQRTEANVSSKRLYVSGIREEHTEQMLEEYFGKFGTVIK' A
#
# COMPACT_ATOMS: atom_id res chain seq x y z
N MET A 1 -4.92 -5.42 -15.21
CA MET A 1 -5.04 -5.52 -13.73
C MET A 1 -5.84 -4.35 -13.11
N ILE A 2 -6.61 -3.60 -13.91
CA ILE A 2 -7.27 -2.33 -13.52
C ILE A 2 -8.38 -2.53 -12.47
N LYS A 3 -9.09 -3.66 -12.49
CA LYS A 3 -10.26 -3.91 -11.63
C LYS A 3 -9.99 -3.91 -10.13
N VAL A 4 -8.79 -4.34 -9.71
CA VAL A 4 -8.44 -4.39 -8.27
C VAL A 4 -8.16 -2.99 -7.73
N ASP A 5 -7.48 -2.17 -8.51
CA ASP A 5 -7.08 -0.83 -8.09
C ASP A 5 -8.31 0.09 -7.99
N GLU A 6 -9.23 0.00 -8.95
CA GLU A 6 -10.54 0.69 -8.90
C GLU A 6 -11.35 0.29 -7.67
N ALA A 7 -11.45 -1.02 -7.37
CA ALA A 7 -12.13 -1.48 -6.16
C ALA A 7 -11.47 -0.94 -4.90
N MET A 8 -10.14 -0.93 -4.83
CA MET A 8 -9.40 -0.38 -3.69
C MET A 8 -9.55 1.14 -3.55
N ALA A 9 -9.76 1.88 -4.62
CA ALA A 9 -10.01 3.32 -4.59
C ALA A 9 -11.43 3.65 -4.08
N ASN A 10 -12.41 2.81 -4.39
CA ASN A 10 -13.82 3.00 -4.01
C ASN A 10 -14.16 2.52 -2.58
N ARG A 11 -13.18 2.49 -1.66
CA ARG A 11 -13.44 2.25 -0.24
C ARG A 11 -14.19 3.44 0.38
N PRO A 12 -15.08 3.24 1.37
CA PRO A 12 -15.40 1.99 2.08
C PRO A 12 -16.36 1.06 1.32
N HIS A 13 -16.26 -0.26 1.56
CA HIS A 13 -17.16 -1.27 0.97
C HIS A 13 -18.11 -1.83 2.01
N ILE A 14 -19.38 -2.06 1.61
CA ILE A 14 -20.41 -2.68 2.44
C ILE A 14 -20.89 -3.95 1.75
N VAL A 15 -20.77 -5.09 2.44
CA VAL A 15 -21.25 -6.40 1.98
C VAL A 15 -22.15 -6.97 3.06
N ASP A 16 -23.38 -7.36 2.70
CA ASP A 16 -24.39 -7.87 3.63
C ASP A 16 -24.64 -6.93 4.84
N GLY A 17 -24.64 -5.63 4.59
CA GLY A 17 -24.81 -4.60 5.63
C GLY A 17 -23.61 -4.41 6.55
N LYS A 18 -22.47 -5.09 6.31
CA LYS A 18 -21.24 -4.96 7.09
C LYS A 18 -20.15 -4.24 6.30
N THR A 19 -19.49 -3.30 6.95
CA THR A 19 -18.28 -2.67 6.40
C THR A 19 -17.14 -3.68 6.35
N VAL A 20 -16.54 -3.86 5.18
CA VAL A 20 -15.39 -4.76 4.99
C VAL A 20 -14.14 -3.96 4.65
N ASP A 21 -12.98 -4.47 5.10
CA ASP A 21 -11.66 -3.91 4.82
C ASP A 21 -10.93 -4.78 3.79
N PRO A 22 -11.05 -4.49 2.48
CA PRO A 22 -10.37 -5.27 1.46
C PRO A 22 -8.85 -5.03 1.52
N LYS A 23 -8.09 -6.12 1.45
CA LYS A 23 -6.62 -6.12 1.41
C LYS A 23 -6.13 -6.85 0.17
N ARG A 24 -4.97 -6.46 -0.35
CA ARG A 24 -4.30 -7.22 -1.41
C ARG A 24 -3.88 -8.57 -0.84
N ALA A 25 -4.11 -9.65 -1.60
CA ALA A 25 -3.75 -10.99 -1.18
C ALA A 25 -2.23 -11.13 -1.07
N VAL A 26 -1.78 -11.71 0.05
CA VAL A 26 -0.38 -12.04 0.29
C VAL A 26 -0.11 -13.44 -0.25
N PRO A 27 0.95 -13.67 -1.04
CA PRO A 27 1.32 -15.02 -1.49
C PRO A 27 1.53 -15.97 -0.31
N ARG A 28 1.14 -17.24 -0.47
CA ARG A 28 1.21 -18.26 0.61
C ARG A 28 2.61 -18.44 1.20
N ASP A 29 3.64 -18.37 0.36
CA ASP A 29 5.03 -18.51 0.83
C ASP A 29 5.48 -17.33 1.68
N ALA A 30 4.93 -16.14 1.42
CA ALA A 30 5.22 -14.93 2.19
C ALA A 30 4.39 -14.85 3.49
N SER A 31 3.23 -15.51 3.55
CA SER A 31 2.31 -15.40 4.70
C SER A 31 2.86 -16.00 6.01
N GLN A 32 3.92 -16.80 5.94
CA GLN A 32 4.61 -17.33 7.12
C GLN A 32 5.44 -16.28 7.86
N ARG A 33 5.73 -15.13 7.23
CA ARG A 33 6.39 -14.00 7.89
C ARG A 33 5.36 -13.24 8.71
N THR A 34 5.66 -12.99 9.99
CA THR A 34 4.78 -12.25 10.91
C THR A 34 4.35 -10.88 10.37
N GLU A 35 5.22 -10.24 9.59
CA GLU A 35 5.00 -8.93 8.99
C GLU A 35 4.10 -8.95 7.74
N ALA A 36 3.87 -10.12 7.15
CA ALA A 36 3.26 -10.22 5.83
C ALA A 36 1.80 -9.75 5.79
N ASN A 37 1.09 -9.80 6.93
CA ASN A 37 -0.29 -9.34 7.06
C ASN A 37 -0.43 -7.98 7.77
N VAL A 38 0.68 -7.31 8.08
CA VAL A 38 0.65 -6.01 8.74
C VAL A 38 0.25 -4.94 7.73
N SER A 39 -0.84 -4.23 8.03
CA SER A 39 -1.22 -3.04 7.28
C SER A 39 -0.60 -1.82 7.96
N SER A 40 0.41 -1.22 7.35
CA SER A 40 1.02 0.03 7.80
C SER A 40 0.87 1.11 6.74
N LYS A 41 0.82 2.37 7.18
CA LYS A 41 0.95 3.55 6.30
C LYS A 41 2.40 4.01 6.16
N ARG A 42 3.36 3.20 6.61
CA ARG A 42 4.78 3.55 6.71
C ARG A 42 5.62 2.51 5.98
N LEU A 43 6.50 2.99 5.11
CA LEU A 43 7.46 2.18 4.37
C LEU A 43 8.87 2.46 4.89
N TYR A 44 9.71 1.43 4.93
CA TYR A 44 11.16 1.58 5.07
C TYR A 44 11.78 1.45 3.67
N VAL A 45 12.56 2.45 3.28
CA VAL A 45 13.19 2.50 1.95
C VAL A 45 14.70 2.54 2.17
N SER A 46 15.40 1.52 1.67
CA SER A 46 16.86 1.42 1.69
C SER A 46 17.44 1.52 0.27
N GLY A 47 18.76 1.72 0.16
CA GLY A 47 19.43 1.85 -1.14
C GLY A 47 19.29 3.25 -1.78
N ILE A 48 18.84 4.25 -1.01
CA ILE A 48 18.81 5.63 -1.44
C ILE A 48 20.24 6.17 -1.45
N ARG A 49 20.65 6.74 -2.59
CA ARG A 49 21.95 7.39 -2.75
C ARG A 49 21.87 8.88 -2.41
N GLU A 50 23.01 9.50 -2.12
CA GLU A 50 23.10 10.90 -1.69
C GLU A 50 22.50 11.91 -2.68
N GLU A 51 22.47 11.58 -3.97
CA GLU A 51 21.86 12.43 -5.01
C GLU A 51 20.32 12.46 -4.98
N HIS A 52 19.66 11.54 -4.26
CA HIS A 52 18.21 11.49 -4.18
C HIS A 52 17.70 12.48 -3.15
N THR A 53 16.76 13.32 -3.54
CA THR A 53 16.15 14.32 -2.67
C THR A 53 14.79 13.85 -2.15
N GLU A 54 14.32 14.48 -1.06
CA GLU A 54 12.96 14.26 -0.56
C GLU A 54 11.91 14.51 -1.64
N GLN A 55 12.08 15.55 -2.46
CA GLN A 55 11.17 15.87 -3.56
C GLN A 55 11.08 14.74 -4.59
N MET A 56 12.20 14.08 -4.92
CA MET A 56 12.20 12.93 -5.84
C MET A 56 11.43 11.74 -5.23
N LEU A 57 11.56 11.51 -3.92
CA LEU A 57 10.82 10.47 -3.23
C LEU A 57 9.32 10.79 -3.17
N GLU A 58 8.96 12.04 -2.87
CA GLU A 58 7.57 12.50 -2.90
C GLU A 58 6.94 12.34 -4.28
N GLU A 59 7.63 12.76 -5.35
CA GLU A 59 7.15 12.62 -6.72
C GLU A 59 6.98 11.16 -7.14
N TYR A 60 7.94 10.30 -6.76
CA TYR A 60 7.90 8.88 -7.09
C TYR A 60 6.77 8.16 -6.32
N PHE A 61 6.72 8.31 -5.00
CA PHE A 61 5.75 7.62 -4.16
C PHE A 61 4.34 8.22 -4.26
N GLY A 62 4.23 9.49 -4.67
CA GLY A 62 2.95 10.17 -4.94
C GLY A 62 2.06 9.43 -5.96
N LYS A 63 2.67 8.63 -6.84
CA LYS A 63 1.96 7.78 -7.81
C LYS A 63 1.15 6.65 -7.16
N PHE A 64 1.50 6.27 -5.93
CA PHE A 64 0.87 5.18 -5.18
C PHE A 64 -0.08 5.67 -4.09
N GLY A 65 -0.16 6.98 -3.88
CA GLY A 65 -1.03 7.63 -2.91
C GLY A 65 -0.40 8.89 -2.32
N THR A 66 -1.17 9.58 -1.48
CA THR A 66 -0.68 10.77 -0.78
C THR A 66 0.44 10.41 0.19
N VAL A 67 1.62 11.01 0.01
CA VAL A 67 2.73 10.90 0.96
C VAL A 67 2.42 11.73 2.19
N ILE A 68 2.50 11.12 3.37
CA ILE A 68 2.24 11.75 4.66
C ILE A 68 3.61 11.92 5.35
N LYS A 69 3.91 13.13 5.82
CA LYS A 69 5.11 13.45 6.61
C LYS A 69 4.89 13.16 8.09
#